data_AF-D5E370-F1
#
_entry.id   AF-D5E370-F1
#
_cell.length_a   1.000
_cell.length_b   1.000
_cell.length_c   1.000
_cell.angle_alpha   90.00
_cell.angle_beta   90.00
_cell.angle_gamma   90.00
#
_symmetry.space_group_name_H-M   'P 1'
#
loop_
_entity.id
_entity.type
_entity.pdbx_description
1 polymer ?
#
loop_
_entity_poly.entity_id
_entity_poly.type
_entity_poly.pdbx_seq_one_letter_code
_entity_poly.pdbx_strand_id
1 'polypeptide(L)'
;MTTTTNLTLGYKMYTIDFSRPTQSNEALLDFFKDVQHRQGNNAESFSKTLMEIEEIKTKYVDHEIVQLAKSLEQQISRSNAEKLEV
;
A
#
# COMPACT_ATOMS: atom_id res chain seq x y z
N MET A 1 18.55 4.26 -10.04
CA MET A 1 17.09 4.18 -9.77
C MET A 1 16.89 3.16 -8.68
N THR A 2 16.17 3.49 -7.62
CA THR A 2 15.89 2.53 -6.55
C THR A 2 14.89 1.51 -7.09
N THR A 3 15.32 0.26 -7.25
CA THR A 3 14.47 -0.86 -7.70
C THR A 3 13.51 -1.33 -6.63
N THR A 4 13.61 -0.77 -5.42
CA THR A 4 12.88 -1.23 -4.24
C THR A 4 12.33 -0.06 -3.43
N THR A 5 11.09 -0.17 -2.98
CA THR A 5 10.41 0.76 -2.08
C THR A 5 9.81 -0.01 -0.91
N ASN A 6 10.02 0.45 0.33
CA ASN A 6 9.39 -0.15 1.51
C ASN A 6 8.17 0.65 1.92
N LEU A 7 7.04 -0.02 2.16
CA LEU A 7 5.84 0.54 2.77
C LEU A 7 5.74 0.05 4.20
N THR A 8 5.45 0.93 5.16
CA THR A 8 5.36 0.54 6.59
C THR A 8 3.96 0.82 7.12
N LEU A 9 3.40 -0.14 7.84
CA LEU A 9 2.06 0.00 8.41
C LEU A 9 2.01 -0.57 9.82
N GLY A 10 2.12 0.31 10.81
CA GLY A 10 2.37 -0.09 12.20
C GLY A 10 3.70 -0.83 12.32
N TYR A 11 3.64 -2.11 12.69
CA TYR A 11 4.82 -2.98 12.83
C TYR A 11 5.14 -3.84 11.60
N LYS A 12 4.26 -3.82 10.57
CA LYS A 12 4.49 -4.58 9.33
C LYS A 12 5.22 -3.72 8.31
N MET A 13 6.15 -4.33 7.58
CA MET A 13 6.85 -3.72 6.45
C MET A 13 6.58 -4.55 5.20
N TYR A 14 6.25 -3.87 4.11
CA TYR A 14 5.98 -4.43 2.79
C TYR A 14 7.05 -3.94 1.81
N THR A 15 7.75 -4.86 1.17
CA THR A 15 8.82 -4.51 0.23
C THR A 15 8.32 -4.65 -1.20
N ILE A 16 8.38 -3.55 -1.94
CA ILE A 16 7.98 -3.44 -3.35
C ILE A 16 9.26 -3.45 -4.18
N ASP A 17 9.56 -4.57 -4.83
CA ASP A 17 10.67 -4.73 -5.79
C ASP A 17 10.13 -4.73 -7.23
N PHE A 18 10.44 -3.67 -7.98
CA PHE A 18 9.99 -3.51 -9.38
C PHE A 18 10.54 -4.59 -10.32
N SER A 19 11.61 -5.28 -9.92
CA SER A 19 12.18 -6.42 -10.64
C SER A 19 11.39 -7.71 -10.44
N ARG A 20 10.48 -7.73 -9.46
CA ARG A 20 9.67 -8.90 -9.06
C ARG A 20 8.18 -8.54 -9.03
N PRO A 21 7.58 -8.26 -10.20
CA PRO A 21 6.24 -7.68 -10.27
C PRO A 21 5.16 -8.51 -9.59
N THR A 22 5.22 -9.84 -9.69
CA THR A 22 4.28 -10.73 -8.99
C THR A 22 4.33 -10.55 -7.48
N GLN A 23 5.52 -10.68 -6.88
CA GLN A 23 5.71 -10.57 -5.43
C GLN A 23 5.34 -9.17 -4.92
N SER A 24 5.66 -8.15 -5.71
CA SER A 24 5.36 -6.75 -5.38
C SER A 24 3.87 -6.43 -5.47
N ASN A 25 3.17 -6.97 -6.46
CA ASN A 25 1.71 -6.82 -6.56
C ASN A 25 1.02 -7.57 -5.41
N GLU A 26 1.50 -8.75 -5.03
CA GLU A 26 1.02 -9.46 -3.82
C GLU A 26 1.25 -8.63 -2.55
N ALA A 27 2.43 -8.03 -2.39
CA ALA A 27 2.75 -7.17 -1.26
C ALA A 27 1.88 -5.89 -1.23
N LEU A 28 1.63 -5.27 -2.38
CA LEU A 28 0.70 -4.13 -2.49
C LEU A 28 -0.72 -4.54 -2.09
N LEU A 29 -1.21 -5.69 -2.59
CA LEU A 29 -2.55 -6.19 -2.23
C LEU A 29 -2.69 -6.42 -0.73
N ASP A 30 -1.69 -7.05 -0.09
CA ASP A 30 -1.72 -7.24 1.37
C ASP A 30 -1.72 -5.88 2.09
N PHE A 31 -0.85 -4.95 1.67
CA PHE A 31 -0.81 -3.59 2.24
C PHE A 31 -2.17 -2.90 2.16
N PHE A 32 -2.82 -2.86 1.00
CA PHE A 32 -4.12 -2.19 0.84
C PHE A 32 -5.24 -2.86 1.67
N LYS A 33 -5.23 -4.18 1.80
CA LYS A 33 -6.16 -4.91 2.69
C LYS A 33 -5.94 -4.53 4.16
N ASP A 34 -4.70 -4.46 4.59
CA ASP A 34 -4.31 -4.10 5.95
C ASP A 34 -4.62 -2.61 6.25
N VAL A 35 -4.52 -1.73 5.24
CA VAL A 35 -5.00 -0.33 5.31
C VAL A 35 -6.52 -0.27 5.43
N GLN A 36 -7.26 -1.02 4.61
CA GLN A 36 -8.72 -1.09 4.67
C GLN A 36 -9.20 -1.57 6.05
N HIS A 37 -8.53 -2.57 6.62
CA HIS A 37 -8.84 -3.05 7.96
C HIS A 37 -8.61 -1.97 9.04
N ARG A 38 -7.60 -1.10 8.89
CA ARG A 38 -7.32 -0.01 9.85
C ARG A 38 -8.23 1.21 9.70
N GLN A 39 -8.55 1.61 8.46
CA GLN A 39 -9.38 2.78 8.19
C GLN A 39 -10.89 2.48 8.17
N GLY A 40 -11.30 1.20 8.11
CA GLY A 40 -12.71 0.81 8.06
C GLY A 40 -13.38 1.22 6.73
N ASN A 41 -14.64 1.64 6.80
CA ASN A 41 -15.46 1.98 5.62
C ASN A 41 -14.96 3.17 4.78
N ASN A 42 -13.92 3.88 5.20
CA ASN A 42 -13.25 4.89 4.35
C ASN A 42 -12.39 4.29 3.22
N ALA A 43 -12.32 2.96 3.11
CA ALA A 43 -11.53 2.26 2.10
C ALA A 43 -12.08 2.34 0.66
N GLU A 44 -13.28 2.89 0.47
CA GLU A 44 -13.90 3.02 -0.86
C GLU A 44 -13.00 3.78 -1.86
N SER A 45 -12.14 4.68 -1.36
CA SER A 45 -11.18 5.45 -2.18
C SER A 45 -10.15 4.62 -2.95
N PHE A 46 -9.84 3.38 -2.54
CA PHE A 46 -8.82 2.55 -3.20
C PHE A 46 -9.29 1.14 -3.55
N SER A 47 -10.60 0.86 -3.43
CA SER A 47 -11.23 -0.38 -3.91
C SER A 47 -11.02 -0.59 -5.41
N LYS A 48 -11.01 0.50 -6.20
CA LYS A 48 -10.71 0.44 -7.64
C LYS A 48 -9.26 0.00 -7.89
N THR A 49 -8.32 0.55 -7.13
CA THR A 49 -6.91 0.20 -7.20
C THR A 49 -6.65 -1.26 -6.83
N LEU A 50 -7.35 -1.79 -5.82
CA LEU A 50 -7.30 -3.22 -5.49
C LEU A 50 -7.69 -4.09 -6.69
N MET A 51 -8.80 -3.78 -7.35
CA MET A 51 -9.24 -4.50 -8.56
C MET A 51 -8.22 -4.41 -9.69
N GLU A 52 -7.63 -3.23 -9.92
CA GLU A 52 -6.57 -3.05 -10.93
C GLU A 52 -5.34 -3.90 -10.62
N ILE A 53 -4.84 -3.93 -9.37
CA ILE A 53 -3.70 -4.79 -9.03
C ILE A 53 -4.06 -6.27 -9.23
N GLU A 54 -5.29 -6.68 -8.90
CA GLU A 54 -5.74 -8.05 -9.12
C GLU A 54 -5.86 -8.43 -10.60
N GLU A 55 -6.18 -7.48 -11.48
CA GLU A 55 -6.26 -7.68 -12.92
C GLU A 55 -4.86 -7.72 -13.57
N ILE A 56 -3.95 -6.85 -13.13
CA ILE A 56 -2.62 -6.69 -13.73
C ILE A 56 -1.58 -7.68 -13.15
N LYS A 57 -1.91 -8.32 -12.01
CA LYS A 57 -1.20 -9.22 -11.05
C LYS A 57 0.20 -9.77 -11.39
N THR A 58 0.60 -9.89 -12.65
CA THR A 58 1.84 -10.54 -13.09
C THR A 58 2.70 -9.73 -14.08
N LYS A 59 2.22 -8.64 -14.67
CA LYS A 59 2.94 -7.99 -15.79
C LYS A 59 3.95 -6.93 -15.38
N TYR A 60 3.57 -6.05 -14.44
CA TYR A 60 4.42 -4.97 -13.94
C TYR A 60 3.86 -4.46 -12.61
N VAL A 61 4.66 -3.63 -11.92
CA VAL A 61 4.21 -2.88 -10.75
C VAL A 61 3.89 -1.46 -11.21
N ASP A 62 2.66 -1.03 -11.01
CA ASP A 62 2.24 0.31 -11.40
C ASP A 62 2.79 1.37 -10.42
N HIS A 63 3.44 2.40 -10.96
CA HIS A 63 4.06 3.42 -10.13
C HIS A 63 3.04 4.30 -9.40
N GLU A 64 1.89 4.59 -10.00
CA GLU A 64 0.83 5.40 -9.39
C GLU A 64 0.24 4.67 -8.19
N ILE A 65 0.11 3.35 -8.28
CA ILE A 65 -0.35 2.49 -7.18
C ILE A 65 0.65 2.52 -6.01
N VAL A 66 1.95 2.48 -6.29
CA VAL A 66 2.99 2.59 -5.25
C VAL A 66 2.97 3.97 -4.59
N GLN A 67 2.75 5.05 -5.36
CA GLN A 67 2.61 6.41 -4.82
C GLN A 67 1.36 6.56 -3.95
N LEU A 68 0.24 5.95 -4.35
CA LEU A 68 -0.97 5.90 -3.54
C LEU A 68 -0.72 5.17 -2.21
N ALA A 69 -0.08 4.00 -2.27
CA ALA A 69 0.28 3.23 -1.08
C ALA A 69 1.17 4.05 -0.13
N LYS A 70 2.15 4.77 -0.66
CA LYS A 70 3.00 5.70 0.10
C LYS A 70 2.22 6.83 0.76
N SER A 71 1.27 7.41 0.04
CA SER A 71 0.42 8.48 0.56
C SER A 71 -0.48 7.99 1.70
N LEU A 72 -0.97 6.75 1.63
CA LEU A 72 -1.78 6.13 2.67
C LEU A 72 -0.94 5.80 3.92
N GLU A 73 0.26 5.25 3.76
CA GLU A 73 1.22 5.04 4.86
C GLU A 73 1.41 6.34 5.65
N GLN A 74 1.70 7.45 4.95
CA GLN A 74 1.96 8.73 5.60
C GLN A 74 0.73 9.28 6.33
N GLN A 75 -0.46 9.15 5.73
CA GLN A 75 -1.71 9.59 6.36
C GLN A 75 -1.99 8.81 7.65
N ILE A 76 -1.81 7.49 7.63
CA ILE A 76 -2.03 6.64 8.80
C ILE A 76 -0.99 6.91 9.87
N SER A 77 0.28 7.10 9.47
CA SER A 77 1.35 7.46 10.41
C SER A 77 1.09 8.80 11.11
N ARG A 78 0.57 9.80 10.39
CA ARG A 78 0.19 11.10 10.96
C ARG A 78 -1.01 10.97 11.90
N SER A 79 -2.07 10.30 11.45
CA SER A 79 -3.26 10.07 12.27
C SER A 79 -2.95 9.31 13.57
N ASN A 80 -2.04 8.34 13.53
CA ASN A 80 -1.56 7.65 14.73
C ASN A 80 -0.74 8.55 15.66
N ALA A 81 0.10 9.43 15.12
CA ALA A 81 0.88 10.37 15.91
C ALA A 81 -0.03 11.41 16.61
N GLU A 82 -1.00 11.97 15.89
CA GLU A 82 -1.97 12.92 16.44
C GLU A 82 -2.84 12.30 17.53
N LYS A 83 -3.11 10.99 17.47
CA LYS A 83 -3.89 10.26 18.49
C LYS A 83 -3.08 9.92 19.76
N LEU A 84 -1.76 10.04 19.72
CA LEU A 84 -0.86 9.80 20.87
C LEU A 84 -0.57 11.08 21.67
N GLU A 85 -0.95 12.26 21.16
CA GLU A 85 -0.77 13.57 21.82
C GLU A 85 -1.97 14.00 22.70
N VAL A 86 -2.81 13.06 23.16
CA VAL A 86 -3.99 13.33 24.01
C VAL A 86 -3.93 12.62 25.36
#